data_AF-A0A850CCU9-F1
#
_entry.id   AF-A0A850CCU9-F1
#
_cell.length_a   1.000
_cell.length_b   1.000
_cell.length_c   1.000
_cell.angle_alpha   90.00
_cell.angle_beta   90.00
_cell.angle_gamma   90.00
#
_symmetry.space_group_name_H-M   'P 1'
#
loop_
_entity.id
_entity.type
_entity.pdbx_description
1 polymer ?
#
loop_
_entity_poly.entity_id
_entity_poly.type
_entity_poly.pdbx_seq_one_letter_code
_entity_poly.pdbx_strand_id
1 'polypeptide(L)'
;MARTDRPASALLLRTGVHLTRAEATGDLRAVIKEGGREGDVFYRDRWSHDKVVRSTHGVNCTGSCSWNVYVKDGIITWETQATDYPSVGSDRPEYEPRGCPRGAAFSWYTYSPTRVRYPYGRGVLVEMFREAKARLG
;
A
#
# COMPACT_ATOMS: atom_id res chain seq x y z
N MET A 1 -2.70 21.49 33.56
CA MET A 1 -2.91 20.03 33.60
C MET A 1 -3.59 19.68 34.91
N ALA A 2 -4.87 19.31 34.86
CA ALA A 2 -5.69 19.09 36.05
C ALA A 2 -5.22 17.84 36.80
N ARG A 3 -4.82 18.02 38.07
CA ARG A 3 -4.41 16.96 38.98
C ARG A 3 -5.62 16.11 39.34
N THR A 4 -5.59 14.83 38.98
CA THR A 4 -6.55 13.80 39.42
C THR A 4 -6.34 13.38 40.89
N ASP A 5 -5.54 14.13 41.65
CA ASP A 5 -5.03 13.77 42.98
C ASP A 5 -6.01 14.05 44.13
N ARG A 6 -7.33 13.88 43.91
CA ARG A 6 -8.32 14.01 44.99
C ARG A 6 -8.78 12.63 45.47
N PRO A 7 -9.01 12.44 46.80
CA PRO A 7 -9.44 11.16 47.37
C PRO A 7 -10.68 10.55 46.69
N ALA A 8 -11.63 11.39 46.29
CA ALA A 8 -12.84 10.96 45.58
C ALA A 8 -12.55 10.35 44.21
N SER A 9 -11.63 10.94 43.43
CA SER A 9 -11.24 10.41 42.11
C SER A 9 -10.51 9.07 42.23
N ALA A 10 -9.63 8.94 43.23
CA ALA A 10 -8.94 7.69 43.52
C ALA A 10 -9.92 6.59 43.94
N LEU A 11 -10.93 6.92 44.75
CA LEU A 11 -11.99 5.98 45.13
C LEU A 11 -12.77 5.51 43.90
N LEU A 12 -13.20 6.43 43.04
CA LEU A 12 -13.93 6.08 41.81
C LEU A 12 -13.12 5.14 40.89
N LEU A 13 -11.82 5.44 40.68
CA LEU A 13 -10.95 4.58 39.87
C LEU A 13 -10.76 3.21 40.52
N ARG A 14 -10.52 3.14 41.84
CA ARG A 14 -10.41 1.86 42.58
C ARG A 14 -11.70 1.05 42.49
N THR A 15 -12.86 1.69 42.64
CA THR A 15 -14.16 1.04 42.50
C THR A 15 -14.36 0.52 41.08
N GLY A 16 -14.03 1.30 40.05
CA GLY A 16 -14.13 0.86 38.65
C GLY A 16 -13.24 -0.35 38.35
N VAL A 17 -11.98 -0.32 38.81
CA VAL A 17 -11.05 -1.46 38.70
C VAL A 17 -11.57 -2.69 39.45
N HIS A 18 -12.10 -2.49 40.67
CA HIS A 18 -12.66 -3.58 41.48
C HIS A 18 -13.89 -4.23 40.83
N LEU A 19 -14.81 -3.42 40.30
CA LEU A 19 -16.03 -3.90 39.65
C LEU A 19 -15.74 -4.62 38.33
N THR A 20 -14.78 -4.11 37.54
CA THR A 20 -14.37 -4.73 36.27
C THR A 20 -13.37 -5.87 36.45
N ARG A 21 -12.80 -6.03 37.66
CA ARG A 21 -11.69 -6.94 37.98
C ARG A 21 -10.50 -6.78 37.03
N ALA A 22 -10.30 -5.57 36.54
CA ALA A 22 -9.24 -5.26 35.59
C ALA A 22 -7.87 -5.20 36.29
N GLU A 23 -6.81 -5.64 35.62
CA GLU A 23 -5.46 -5.38 36.06
C GLU A 23 -5.05 -3.97 35.61
N ALA A 24 -4.93 -3.05 36.56
CA ALA A 24 -4.63 -1.64 36.31
C ALA A 24 -3.20 -1.29 36.72
N THR A 25 -2.65 -0.24 36.11
CA THR A 25 -1.37 0.35 36.50
C THR A 25 -1.39 0.83 37.96
N GLY A 26 -0.22 0.97 38.59
CA GLY A 26 -0.13 1.37 40.00
C GLY A 26 -0.76 2.74 40.33
N ASP A 27 -0.89 3.61 39.33
CA ASP A 27 -1.57 4.91 39.42
C ASP A 27 -3.06 4.86 38.99
N LEU A 28 -3.57 3.67 38.65
CA LEU A 28 -4.95 3.38 38.25
C LEU A 28 -5.41 4.07 36.95
N ARG A 29 -4.48 4.56 36.11
CA ARG A 29 -4.82 5.33 34.91
C ARG A 29 -4.95 4.50 33.64
N ALA A 30 -4.38 3.30 33.61
CA ALA A 30 -4.46 2.41 32.45
C ALA A 30 -4.77 0.98 32.87
N VAL A 31 -5.45 0.26 32.00
CA VAL A 31 -5.64 -1.19 32.06
C VAL A 31 -4.95 -1.77 30.84
N ILE A 32 -4.07 -2.74 31.07
CA ILE A 32 -3.40 -3.46 29.98
C ILE A 32 -4.21 -4.73 29.73
N LYS A 33 -4.62 -4.94 28.48
CA LYS A 33 -5.36 -6.14 28.07
C LYS A 33 -4.48 -7.01 27.19
N GLU A 34 -4.55 -8.31 27.45
CA GLU A 34 -3.96 -9.34 26.62
C GLU A 34 -5.04 -9.99 25.75
N GLY A 35 -4.71 -10.35 24.50
CA GLY A 35 -5.66 -10.94 23.55
C GLY A 35 -6.59 -9.94 22.85
N GLY A 36 -7.67 -10.44 22.23
CA GLY A 36 -8.67 -9.64 21.52
C GLY A 36 -8.18 -9.03 20.21
N ARG A 37 -7.17 -9.65 19.57
CA ARG A 37 -6.50 -9.17 18.35
C ARG A 37 -6.80 -10.01 17.12
N GLU A 38 -7.83 -10.84 17.19
CA GLU A 38 -8.24 -11.75 16.11
C GLU A 38 -8.63 -10.94 14.86
N GLY A 39 -9.24 -9.76 15.05
CA GLY A 39 -9.59 -8.84 13.96
C GLY A 39 -8.42 -8.29 13.16
N ASP A 40 -7.20 -8.28 13.72
CA ASP A 40 -6.00 -7.80 13.02
C ASP A 40 -5.64 -8.68 11.81
N VAL A 41 -6.13 -9.93 11.76
CA VAL A 41 -5.95 -10.84 10.61
C VAL A 41 -6.36 -10.18 9.31
N PHE A 42 -7.42 -9.36 9.32
CA PHE A 42 -7.88 -8.64 8.13
C PHE A 42 -6.78 -7.77 7.52
N TYR A 43 -6.08 -6.98 8.34
CA TYR A 43 -5.00 -6.10 7.85
C TYR A 43 -3.72 -6.87 7.53
N ARG A 44 -3.41 -7.92 8.29
CA ARG A 44 -2.26 -8.80 8.01
C ARG A 44 -2.43 -9.49 6.66
N ASP A 45 -3.64 -9.99 6.38
CA ASP A 45 -3.95 -10.56 5.08
C ASP A 45 -3.95 -9.48 3.99
N ARG A 46 -4.52 -8.29 4.22
CA ARG A 46 -4.49 -7.21 3.22
C ARG A 46 -3.07 -6.85 2.74
N TRP A 47 -2.07 -6.95 3.63
CA TRP A 47 -0.65 -6.70 3.34
C TRP A 47 0.09 -7.92 2.76
N SER A 48 -0.41 -9.14 3.01
CA SER A 48 0.14 -10.37 2.44
C SER A 48 0.05 -10.33 0.90
N HIS A 49 0.91 -11.11 0.25
CA HIS A 49 1.02 -11.17 -1.20
C HIS A 49 1.68 -12.49 -1.60
N ASP A 50 1.44 -12.92 -2.84
CA ASP A 50 1.93 -14.19 -3.37
C ASP A 50 3.41 -14.08 -3.75
N LYS A 51 3.79 -12.95 -4.35
CA LYS A 51 5.15 -12.68 -4.81
C LYS A 51 5.41 -11.20 -5.00
N VAL A 52 6.71 -10.88 -5.03
CA VAL A 52 7.24 -9.57 -5.39
C VAL A 52 8.04 -9.69 -6.68
N VAL A 53 7.79 -8.80 -7.64
CA VAL A 53 8.50 -8.76 -8.91
C VAL A 53 9.24 -7.43 -9.05
N ARG A 54 10.51 -7.50 -9.44
CA ARG A 54 11.34 -6.33 -9.70
C ARG A 54 10.93 -5.68 -11.04
N SER A 55 10.65 -4.37 -11.03
CA SER A 55 10.36 -3.62 -12.26
C SER A 55 10.77 -2.15 -12.17
N THR A 56 10.48 -1.37 -13.21
CA THR A 56 10.73 0.08 -13.32
C THR A 56 9.67 0.74 -14.21
N HIS A 57 9.59 2.07 -14.19
CA HIS A 57 8.65 2.83 -15.03
C HIS A 57 9.36 3.37 -16.28
N GLY A 58 8.96 2.86 -17.46
CA GLY A 58 9.45 3.31 -18.77
C GLY A 58 8.85 4.64 -19.23
N VAL A 59 8.92 5.67 -18.38
CA VAL A 59 8.40 7.02 -18.65
C VAL A 59 9.54 8.04 -18.61
N ASN A 60 9.46 9.10 -19.42
CA ASN A 60 10.49 10.12 -19.51
C ASN A 60 10.49 11.07 -18.29
N CYS A 61 10.96 10.57 -17.14
CA CYS A 61 10.94 11.30 -15.86
C CYS A 61 12.31 11.46 -15.20
N THR A 62 13.39 10.99 -15.84
CA THR A 62 14.77 10.89 -15.33
C THR A 62 14.97 10.05 -14.05
N GLY A 63 13.87 9.56 -13.46
CA GLY A 63 13.91 8.82 -12.21
C GLY A 63 14.62 7.48 -12.31
N SER A 64 14.31 6.66 -13.31
CA SER A 64 14.84 5.29 -13.44
C SER A 64 14.73 4.46 -12.15
N CYS A 65 13.70 4.72 -11.35
CA CYS A 65 13.53 4.13 -10.02
C CYS A 65 13.14 2.66 -10.14
N SER A 66 13.83 1.80 -9.41
CA SER A 66 13.51 0.40 -9.19
C SER A 66 12.38 0.23 -8.17
N TRP A 67 11.42 -0.64 -8.49
CA TRP A 67 10.24 -0.90 -7.67
C TRP A 67 10.04 -2.40 -7.41
N ASN A 68 9.48 -2.67 -6.24
CA ASN A 68 8.90 -3.94 -5.84
C ASN A 68 7.41 -3.93 -6.20
N VAL A 69 7.03 -4.69 -7.22
CA VAL A 69 5.64 -4.85 -7.65
C VAL A 69 5.04 -6.04 -6.92
N TYR A 70 3.97 -5.81 -6.15
CA TYR A 70 3.31 -6.84 -5.35
C TYR A 70 2.18 -7.49 -6.15
N VAL A 71 2.17 -8.81 -6.17
CA VAL A 71 1.11 -9.62 -6.77
C VAL A 71 0.38 -10.37 -5.66
N LYS A 72 -0.94 -10.24 -5.61
CA LYS A 72 -1.82 -11.00 -4.72
C LYS A 72 -3.00 -11.54 -5.52
N ASP A 73 -3.38 -12.79 -5.28
CA ASP A 73 -4.44 -13.48 -6.00
C ASP A 73 -4.26 -13.43 -7.53
N GLY A 74 -3.00 -13.51 -7.97
CA GLY A 74 -2.63 -13.46 -9.38
C GLY A 74 -2.77 -12.09 -10.07
N ILE A 75 -3.12 -11.00 -9.35
CA ILE A 75 -3.23 -9.64 -9.89
C ILE A 75 -2.20 -8.70 -9.27
N ILE A 76 -1.78 -7.67 -10.02
CA ILE A 76 -0.92 -6.61 -9.49
C ILE A 76 -1.76 -5.72 -8.56
N THR A 77 -1.34 -5.54 -7.32
CA THR A 77 -2.14 -4.84 -6.31
C THR A 77 -1.57 -3.49 -5.89
N TRP A 78 -0.27 -3.41 -5.62
CA TRP A 78 0.43 -2.15 -5.32
C TRP A 78 1.93 -2.28 -5.61
N GLU A 79 2.66 -1.19 -5.44
CA GLU A 79 4.12 -1.14 -5.57
C GLU A 79 4.74 -0.30 -4.46
N THR A 80 5.94 -0.70 -4.02
CA THR A 80 6.79 0.12 -3.14
C THR A 80 8.17 0.22 -3.76
N GLN A 81 8.92 1.25 -3.38
CA GLN A 81 10.28 1.39 -3.87
C GLN A 81 11.14 0.21 -3.41
N ALA A 82 12.01 -0.26 -4.29
CA ALA A 82 13.08 -1.14 -3.87
C ALA A 82 14.23 -0.32 -3.26
N THR A 83 14.94 -0.92 -2.31
CA THR A 83 15.93 -0.23 -1.48
C THR A 83 17.29 -0.93 -1.45
N ASP A 84 17.67 -1.56 -2.55
CA ASP A 84 18.85 -2.41 -2.68
C ASP A 84 19.68 -2.03 -3.91
N TYR A 85 19.79 -0.73 -4.21
CA TYR A 85 20.80 -0.26 -5.15
C TYR A 85 22.19 -0.53 -4.58
N PRO A 86 23.22 -0.71 -5.42
CA PRO A 86 24.59 -0.78 -4.94
C PRO A 86 24.96 0.49 -4.17
N SER A 87 25.61 0.32 -3.02
CA SER A 87 26.04 1.44 -2.18
C SER A 87 26.99 2.38 -2.93
N VAL A 88 26.85 3.68 -2.69
CA VAL A 88 27.74 4.71 -3.24
C VAL A 88 28.99 4.98 -2.38
N GLY A 89 29.16 4.25 -1.28
CA GLY A 89 30.25 4.43 -0.31
C GLY A 89 29.85 5.22 0.92
N SER A 90 30.69 5.21 1.96
CA SER A 90 30.37 5.77 3.27
C SER A 90 30.46 7.30 3.36
N ASP A 91 30.99 7.97 2.33
CA ASP A 91 31.17 9.43 2.30
C ASP A 91 29.93 10.17 1.77
N ARG A 92 28.90 9.45 1.32
CA ARG A 92 27.70 10.02 0.65
C ARG A 92 26.43 9.31 1.11
N PRO A 93 25.28 9.99 1.07
CA PRO A 93 24.00 9.32 1.29
C PRO A 93 23.67 8.38 0.14
N GLU A 94 22.98 7.30 0.47
CA GLU A 94 22.52 6.30 -0.49
C GLU A 94 21.37 6.81 -1.37
N TYR A 95 21.08 6.11 -2.48
CA TYR A 95 20.04 6.54 -3.44
C TYR A 95 18.62 6.21 -2.98
N GLU A 96 18.50 5.23 -2.10
CA GLU A 96 17.27 4.69 -1.59
C GLU A 96 16.44 5.76 -0.85
N PRO A 97 15.10 5.73 -1.01
CA PRO A 97 14.30 4.79 -1.80
C PRO A 97 14.08 5.23 -3.26
N ARG A 98 14.55 6.43 -3.66
CA ARG A 98 14.05 7.13 -4.86
C ARG A 98 12.50 7.15 -4.89
N GLY A 99 11.89 6.97 -6.06
CA GLY A 99 10.44 6.94 -6.26
C GLY A 99 9.80 8.33 -6.31
N CYS A 100 8.52 8.38 -6.68
CA CYS A 100 7.72 9.61 -6.73
C CYS A 100 6.23 9.27 -6.65
N PRO A 101 5.34 10.22 -6.34
CA PRO A 101 3.90 9.94 -6.20
C PRO A 101 3.25 9.44 -7.50
N ARG A 102 3.83 9.76 -8.67
CA ARG A 102 3.34 9.26 -9.97
C ARG A 102 3.67 7.77 -10.14
N GLY A 103 4.87 7.36 -9.72
CA GLY A 103 5.27 5.96 -9.75
C GLY A 103 4.49 5.10 -8.76
N ALA A 104 4.22 5.62 -7.56
CA ALA A 104 3.45 4.90 -6.54
C ALA A 104 1.99 4.58 -6.93
N ALA A 105 1.48 5.19 -8.00
CA ALA A 105 0.12 5.00 -8.50
C ALA A 105 0.07 4.23 -9.83
N PHE A 106 1.19 3.73 -10.36
CA PHE A 106 1.25 3.19 -11.71
C PHE A 106 0.45 1.89 -11.88
N SER A 107 0.42 1.05 -10.83
CA SER A 107 -0.41 -0.17 -10.75
C SER A 107 -1.88 0.05 -11.11
N TRP A 108 -2.44 1.25 -10.88
CA TRP A 108 -3.81 1.62 -11.27
C TRP A 108 -4.09 1.41 -12.76
N TYR A 109 -3.14 1.78 -13.63
CA TYR A 109 -3.33 1.69 -15.09
C TYR A 109 -3.58 0.27 -15.58
N THR A 110 -3.09 -0.74 -14.87
CA THR A 110 -3.17 -2.14 -15.29
C THR A 110 -4.62 -2.57 -15.54
N TYR A 111 -5.53 -2.19 -14.64
CA TYR A 111 -6.94 -2.60 -14.66
C TYR A 111 -7.92 -1.41 -14.76
N SER A 112 -7.40 -0.19 -14.88
CA SER A 112 -8.21 1.02 -15.02
C SER A 112 -9.19 0.96 -16.20
N PRO A 113 -10.28 1.75 -16.15
CA PRO A 113 -11.23 1.89 -17.26
C PRO A 113 -10.58 2.40 -18.56
N THR A 114 -9.42 3.05 -18.48
CA THR A 114 -8.71 3.62 -19.64
C THR A 114 -7.72 2.65 -20.28
N ARG A 115 -7.58 1.42 -19.75
CA ARG A 115 -6.68 0.41 -20.31
C ARG A 115 -7.11 0.02 -21.72
N VAL A 116 -6.24 0.27 -22.70
CA VAL A 116 -6.40 -0.25 -24.07
C VAL A 116 -6.24 -1.77 -24.05
N ARG A 117 -7.29 -2.50 -24.42
CA ARG A 117 -7.35 -3.99 -24.39
C ARG A 117 -7.21 -4.64 -25.76
N TYR A 118 -7.51 -3.89 -26.83
CA TYR A 118 -7.55 -4.39 -28.20
C TYR A 118 -6.87 -3.39 -29.15
N PRO A 119 -6.39 -3.83 -30.31
CA PRO A 119 -6.00 -2.91 -31.37
C PRO A 119 -7.24 -2.18 -31.88
N TYR A 120 -7.18 -0.85 -31.94
CA TYR A 120 -8.26 -0.02 -32.45
C TYR A 120 -7.85 0.66 -33.77
N GLY A 121 -8.80 0.78 -34.67
CA GLY A 121 -8.70 1.57 -35.90
C GLY A 121 -9.91 2.49 -36.02
N ARG A 122 -9.75 3.59 -36.74
CA ARG A 122 -10.88 4.49 -37.04
C ARG A 122 -11.88 3.77 -37.94
N GLY A 123 -13.16 3.72 -37.56
CA GLY A 123 -14.18 2.91 -38.24
C GLY A 123 -14.19 3.06 -39.77
N VAL A 124 -14.29 4.30 -40.24
CA VAL A 124 -14.28 4.62 -41.69
C VAL A 124 -13.03 4.09 -42.40
N LEU A 125 -11.86 4.16 -41.76
CA LEU A 125 -10.63 3.64 -42.38
C LEU A 125 -10.61 2.10 -42.43
N VAL A 126 -11.14 1.45 -41.40
CA VAL A 126 -11.24 -0.01 -41.35
C VAL A 126 -12.23 -0.52 -42.41
N GLU A 127 -13.33 0.18 -42.63
CA GLU A 127 -14.30 -0.10 -43.68
C GLU A 127 -13.68 0.05 -45.08
N MET A 128 -13.07 1.20 -45.37
CA MET A 128 -12.38 1.45 -46.64
C MET A 128 -11.27 0.41 -46.91
N PHE A 129 -10.51 0.02 -45.88
CA PHE A 129 -9.49 -1.02 -46.01
C PHE A 129 -10.10 -2.38 -46.38
N ARG A 130 -11.19 -2.76 -45.71
CA ARG A 130 -11.88 -4.05 -45.99
C ARG A 130 -12.50 -4.07 -47.39
N GLU A 131 -13.10 -2.98 -47.83
CA GLU A 131 -13.63 -2.84 -49.19
C GLU A 131 -12.53 -2.92 -50.25
N ALA A 132 -11.43 -2.19 -50.04
CA ALA A 132 -10.28 -2.20 -50.95
C ALA A 132 -9.68 -3.61 -51.04
N LYS A 133 -9.49 -4.28 -49.90
CA LYS A 133 -9.00 -5.66 -49.84
C LYS A 133 -9.93 -6.64 -50.57
N ALA A 134 -11.25 -6.50 -50.42
CA ALA A 134 -12.21 -7.34 -51.14
C ALA A 134 -12.17 -7.12 -52.66
N ARG A 135 -11.97 -5.87 -53.10
CA ARG A 135 -11.93 -5.50 -54.52
C ARG A 135 -10.61 -5.85 -55.21
N LEU A 136 -9.49 -5.80 -54.48
CA LEU A 136 -8.15 -5.85 -55.07
C LEU A 136 -7.34 -7.11 -54.69
N GLY A 137 -7.74 -7.85 -53.65
CA GLY A 137 -6.97 -8.98 -53.09
C GLY A 137 -6.00 -8.54 -52.00
#